data_AF-A0A9D4MVA5-F1
#
_entry.id   AF-A0A9D4MVA5-F1
#
_cell.length_a   1.000
_cell.length_b   1.000
_cell.length_c   1.000
_cell.angle_alpha   90.00
_cell.angle_beta   90.00
_cell.angle_gamma   90.00
#
_symmetry.space_group_name_H-M   'P 1'
#
loop_
_entity.id
_entity.type
_entity.pdbx_description
1 polymer ?
#
loop_
_entity_poly.entity_id
_entity_poly.type
_entity_poly.pdbx_seq_one_letter_code
_entity_poly.pdbx_strand_id
1 'polypeptide(L)'
;MLTVILTEAASYCRHEADGQMINLRNVLTLQTSSSSSRVQDVPDVINKQLKDSRKTMSEQAGKHLVETYMQRLRQQTSAPARDALRVETFLREAFTLCWMMSIQDPPVIFDHLLQHGEKFNTELYRSYTKAGPLVDFPVWPTMFLHEGGPVLYKGVAQGCNK
;
A
#
# COMPACT_ATOMS: atom_id res chain seq x y z
N MET A 1 -7.72 -14.27 -1.66
CA MET A 1 -6.65 -14.25 -2.68
C MET A 1 -6.37 -12.83 -3.17
N LEU A 2 -7.29 -12.13 -3.86
CA LEU A 2 -7.04 -10.76 -4.35
C LEU A 2 -6.78 -9.74 -3.22
N THR A 3 -7.51 -9.84 -2.11
CA THR A 3 -7.31 -9.01 -0.92
C THR A 3 -5.94 -9.23 -0.27
N VAL A 4 -5.42 -10.45 -0.29
CA VAL A 4 -4.07 -10.79 0.20
C VAL A 4 -3.00 -10.14 -0.67
N ILE A 5 -3.15 -10.26 -1.99
CA ILE A 5 -2.27 -9.60 -2.97
C ILE A 5 -2.24 -8.09 -2.74
N LEU A 6 -3.40 -7.47 -2.51
CA LEU A 6 -3.50 -6.03 -2.24
C LEU A 6 -2.76 -5.65 -0.95
N THR A 7 -2.90 -6.42 0.13
CA THR A 7 -2.18 -6.14 1.38
C THR A 7 -0.67 -6.33 1.27
N GLU A 8 -0.22 -7.33 0.52
CA GLU A 8 1.20 -7.54 0.24
C GLU A 8 1.77 -6.38 -0.60
N ALA A 9 1.04 -5.97 -1.65
CA ALA A 9 1.40 -4.81 -2.46
C ALA A 9 1.49 -3.52 -1.62
N ALA A 10 0.53 -3.30 -0.72
CA ALA A 10 0.51 -2.15 0.18
C ALA A 10 1.73 -2.14 1.11
N SER A 11 2.04 -3.27 1.74
CA SER A 11 3.20 -3.41 2.63
C SER A 11 4.51 -3.18 1.87
N TYR A 12 4.65 -3.78 0.68
CA TYR A 12 5.84 -3.64 -0.14
C TYR A 12 6.04 -2.20 -0.61
N CYS A 13 4.99 -1.56 -1.13
CA CYS A 13 5.06 -0.16 -1.59
C CYS A 13 5.38 0.81 -0.44
N ARG A 14 4.83 0.59 0.76
CA ARG A 14 5.15 1.42 1.93
C ARG A 14 6.62 1.29 2.30
N HIS A 15 7.13 0.06 2.42
CA HIS A 15 8.54 -0.18 2.73
C HIS A 15 9.48 0.52 1.75
N GLU A 16 9.20 0.40 0.45
CA GLU A 16 10.01 1.01 -0.60
C GLU A 16 9.87 2.54 -0.63
N ALA A 17 8.69 3.09 -0.34
CA ALA A 17 8.47 4.54 -0.27
C ALA A 17 9.23 5.18 0.91
N ASP A 18 9.26 4.51 2.06
CA ASP A 18 10.01 4.93 3.24
C ASP A 18 11.52 4.86 2.97
N GLY A 19 11.98 3.72 2.43
CA GLY A 19 13.37 3.52 2.04
C GLY A 19 13.84 4.55 1.01
N GLN A 20 13.01 4.86 0.01
CA GLN A 20 13.34 5.88 -0.99
C GLN A 20 13.57 7.26 -0.36
N MET A 21 12.69 7.70 0.55
CA MET A 21 12.87 9.01 1.20
C MET A 21 14.10 9.07 2.10
N ILE A 22 14.40 7.98 2.81
CA ILE A 22 15.63 7.86 3.59
C ILE A 22 16.84 7.97 2.67
N ASN A 23 16.86 7.22 1.56
CA ASN A 23 17.97 7.24 0.61
C ASN A 23 18.17 8.61 -0.03
N LEU A 24 17.09 9.32 -0.42
CA LEU A 24 17.18 10.68 -0.96
C LEU A 24 17.82 11.65 0.04
N ARG A 25 17.45 11.58 1.32
CA ARG A 25 18.04 12.42 2.37
C ARG A 25 19.51 12.08 2.62
N ASN A 26 19.84 10.79 2.66
CA ASN A 26 21.21 10.31 2.86
C ASN A 26 22.14 10.78 1.72
N VAL A 27 21.66 10.73 0.46
CA VAL A 27 22.42 11.23 -0.70
C VAL A 27 22.72 12.73 -0.56
N LEU A 28 21.75 13.55 -0.15
CA LEU A 28 21.96 14.99 0.02
C LEU A 28 22.90 15.35 1.18
N THR A 29 22.94 14.51 2.21
CA THR A 29 23.76 14.71 3.42
C THR A 29 25.08 13.93 3.39
N LEU A 30 25.36 13.21 2.30
CA LEU A 30 26.53 12.35 2.12
C LEU A 30 26.70 11.30 3.24
N GLN A 31 25.58 10.84 3.82
CA GLN A 31 25.58 9.81 4.86
C GLN A 31 25.72 8.41 4.24
N THR A 32 26.64 7.60 4.76
CA THR A 32 26.84 6.21 4.33
C THR A 32 26.26 5.24 5.36
N SER A 33 25.88 4.04 4.90
CA SER A 33 25.24 2.98 5.70
C SER A 33 26.07 2.51 6.91
N SER A 34 27.36 2.87 6.99
CA SER A 34 28.27 2.55 8.08
C SER A 34 28.32 3.60 9.20
N SER A 35 27.71 4.78 9.01
CA SER A 35 27.68 5.84 10.01
C SER A 35 26.43 5.76 10.88
N SER A 36 26.51 4.99 11.96
CA SER A 36 25.50 4.96 13.02
C SER A 36 25.59 6.23 13.88
N SER A 37 25.09 7.35 13.38
CA SER A 37 24.86 8.53 14.24
C SER A 37 24.03 9.62 13.53
N ARG A 38 22.78 9.76 13.98
CA ARG A 38 21.82 10.85 13.75
C ARG A 38 21.58 11.22 12.27
N VAL A 39 20.39 10.86 11.77
CA VAL A 39 19.80 11.50 10.57
C VAL A 39 19.93 13.01 10.76
N GLN A 40 20.77 13.66 9.96
CA GLN A 40 20.82 15.12 9.96
C GLN A 40 19.51 15.60 9.36
N ASP A 41 18.77 16.43 10.11
CA ASP A 41 17.51 16.97 9.64
C ASP A 41 17.78 17.87 8.43
N VAL A 42 17.26 17.43 7.30
CA VAL A 42 17.25 18.21 6.06
C VAL A 42 16.26 19.35 6.24
N PRO A 43 16.61 20.62 5.89
CA PRO A 43 15.71 21.75 6.05
C PRO A 43 14.35 21.51 5.40
N ASP A 44 13.28 22.04 6.00
CA ASP A 44 11.90 21.80 5.54
C ASP A 44 11.67 22.15 4.07
N VAL A 45 12.32 23.21 3.58
CA VAL A 45 12.27 23.62 2.17
C VAL A 45 12.78 22.50 1.25
N ILE A 46 13.91 21.88 1.62
CA ILE A 46 14.49 20.78 0.88
C ILE A 46 13.63 19.52 1.03
N ASN A 47 13.11 19.23 2.23
CA ASN A 47 12.22 18.09 2.45
C ASN A 47 10.94 18.19 1.61
N LYS A 48 10.37 19.40 1.45
CA LYS A 48 9.25 19.66 0.55
C LYS A 48 9.64 19.39 -0.91
N GLN A 49 10.77 19.93 -1.37
CA GLN A 49 11.27 19.68 -2.72
C GLN A 49 11.48 18.19 -3.00
N LEU A 50 12.04 17.44 -2.06
CA LEU A 50 12.19 15.98 -2.17
C LEU A 50 10.84 15.27 -2.34
N LYS A 51 9.84 15.65 -1.53
CA LYS A 51 8.48 15.10 -1.63
C LYS A 51 7.85 15.42 -2.99
N ASP A 52 8.02 16.64 -3.48
CA ASP A 52 7.50 17.07 -4.78
C ASP A 52 8.21 16.32 -5.92
N SER A 53 9.54 16.21 -5.88
CA SER A 53 10.32 15.40 -6.85
C SER A 53 9.88 13.94 -6.85
N ARG A 54 9.65 13.34 -5.66
CA ARG A 54 9.14 11.98 -5.53
C ARG A 54 7.78 11.81 -6.22
N LYS A 55 6.87 12.77 -6.04
CA LYS A 55 5.54 12.75 -6.68
C LYS A 55 5.64 12.91 -8.20
N THR A 56 6.51 13.80 -8.68
CA THR A 56 6.77 13.98 -10.12
C THR A 56 7.31 12.70 -10.77
N MET A 57 8.21 11.99 -10.10
CA MET A 57 8.80 10.74 -10.60
C MET A 57 7.97 9.49 -10.32
N SER A 58 6.78 9.65 -9.72
CA SER A 58 6.01 8.53 -9.15
C SER A 58 5.62 7.49 -10.20
N GLU A 59 5.21 7.89 -11.39
CA GLU A 59 4.81 6.96 -12.44
C GLU A 59 5.97 6.05 -12.86
N GLN A 60 7.15 6.65 -13.12
CA GLN A 60 8.34 5.91 -13.52
C GLN A 60 8.85 5.01 -12.39
N ALA A 61 8.91 5.53 -11.17
CA ALA A 61 9.30 4.76 -9.99
C ALA A 61 8.36 3.58 -9.75
N GLY A 62 7.05 3.80 -9.86
CA GLY A 62 6.02 2.77 -9.70
C GLY A 62 6.14 1.66 -10.75
N LYS A 63 6.37 2.00 -12.02
CA LYS A 63 6.63 1.04 -13.11
C LYS A 63 7.84 0.15 -12.80
N HIS A 64 8.95 0.75 -12.39
CA HIS A 64 10.15 0.01 -12.02
C HIS A 64 9.92 -0.89 -10.79
N LEU A 65 9.18 -0.39 -9.81
CA LEU A 65 8.88 -1.10 -8.57
C LEU A 65 8.08 -2.37 -8.82
N VAL A 66 7.01 -2.27 -9.61
CA VAL A 66 6.17 -3.43 -9.94
C VAL A 66 6.93 -4.44 -10.81
N GLU A 67 7.75 -3.99 -11.77
CA GLU A 67 8.58 -4.88 -12.59
C GLU A 67 9.58 -5.66 -11.74
N THR A 68 10.24 -4.99 -10.79
CA THR A 68 11.17 -5.61 -9.86
C THR A 68 10.47 -6.66 -8.99
N TYR A 69 9.29 -6.34 -8.46
CA TYR A 69 8.49 -7.29 -7.69
C TYR A 69 8.06 -8.51 -8.53
N MET A 70 7.56 -8.27 -9.74
CA MET A 70 7.15 -9.34 -10.68
C MET A 70 8.31 -10.26 -11.05
N GLN A 71 9.52 -9.72 -11.23
CA GLN A 71 10.71 -10.53 -11.46
C GLN A 71 11.02 -11.43 -10.26
N ARG A 72 10.97 -10.90 -9.04
CA ARG A 72 11.14 -11.71 -7.81
C ARG A 72 10.08 -12.78 -7.68
N LEU A 73 8.82 -12.45 -7.98
CA LEU A 73 7.70 -13.38 -7.92
C LEU A 73 7.87 -14.54 -8.91
N ARG A 74 8.36 -14.27 -10.13
CA ARG A 74 8.65 -15.30 -11.15
C ARG A 74 9.77 -16.26 -10.77
N GLN A 75 10.67 -15.85 -9.87
CA GLN A 75 11.74 -16.69 -9.34
C GLN A 75 11.23 -17.63 -8.23
N GLN A 76 10.05 -17.37 -7.67
CA GLN A 76 9.45 -18.20 -6.63
C GLN A 76 8.64 -19.35 -7.26
N THR A 77 8.76 -20.56 -6.68
CA THR A 77 8.02 -21.75 -7.11
C THR A 77 6.77 -22.04 -6.27
N SER A 78 6.47 -21.17 -5.29
CA SER A 78 5.37 -21.35 -4.35
C SER A 78 4.00 -21.28 -5.04
N ALA A 79 2.99 -21.94 -4.47
CA ALA A 79 1.63 -21.85 -5.00
C ALA A 79 1.07 -20.40 -4.99
N PRO A 80 1.24 -19.61 -3.91
CA PRO A 80 0.81 -18.21 -3.89
C PRO A 80 1.46 -17.36 -4.97
N ALA A 81 2.76 -17.56 -5.25
CA ALA A 81 3.45 -16.83 -6.31
C ALA A 81 2.85 -17.12 -7.68
N ARG A 82 2.56 -18.38 -7.97
CA ARG A 82 1.90 -18.80 -9.22
C ARG A 82 0.49 -18.22 -9.33
N ASP A 83 -0.28 -18.21 -8.25
CA ASP A 83 -1.63 -17.64 -8.26
C ASP A 83 -1.63 -16.12 -8.43
N ALA A 84 -0.69 -15.41 -7.81
CA ALA A 84 -0.51 -13.98 -8.01
C ALA A 84 -0.14 -13.65 -9.48
N LEU A 85 0.69 -14.48 -10.13
CA LEU A 85 1.03 -14.33 -11.54
C LEU A 85 -0.16 -14.56 -12.50
N ARG A 86 -1.17 -15.36 -12.10
CA ARG A 86 -2.40 -15.55 -12.89
C ARG A 86 -3.27 -14.30 -12.97
N VAL A 87 -3.10 -13.38 -12.03
CA VAL A 87 -3.84 -12.12 -11.93
C VAL A 87 -2.93 -10.92 -12.14
N GLU A 88 -1.94 -11.04 -13.05
CA GLU A 88 -0.90 -10.03 -13.31
C GLU A 88 -1.47 -8.62 -13.52
N THR A 89 -2.56 -8.47 -14.28
CA THR A 89 -3.20 -7.15 -14.50
C THR A 89 -3.66 -6.53 -13.18
N PHE A 90 -4.36 -7.30 -12.34
CA PHE A 90 -4.81 -6.82 -11.03
C PHE A 90 -3.62 -6.46 -10.14
N LEU A 91 -2.60 -7.32 -10.11
CA LEU A 91 -1.39 -7.11 -9.33
C LEU A 91 -0.70 -5.79 -9.72
N ARG A 92 -0.60 -5.50 -11.03
CA ARG A 92 -0.02 -4.25 -11.52
C ARG A 92 -0.81 -3.01 -11.09
N GLU A 93 -2.12 -3.03 -11.25
CA GLU A 93 -2.97 -1.91 -10.82
C GLU A 93 -2.95 -1.73 -9.30
N ALA A 94 -2.95 -2.82 -8.54
CA ALA A 94 -2.82 -2.79 -7.09
C ALA A 94 -1.50 -2.14 -6.66
N PHE A 95 -0.38 -2.50 -7.29
CA PHE A 95 0.92 -1.88 -7.03
C PHE A 95 0.93 -0.39 -7.37
N THR A 96 0.41 0.00 -8.53
CA THR A 96 0.32 1.41 -8.94
C THR A 96 -0.46 2.23 -7.91
N LEU A 97 -1.63 1.72 -7.48
CA LEU A 97 -2.44 2.38 -6.45
C LEU A 97 -1.69 2.46 -5.11
N CYS A 98 -1.15 1.34 -4.63
CA CYS A 98 -0.44 1.27 -3.35
C CYS A 98 0.79 2.19 -3.32
N TRP A 99 1.50 2.31 -4.44
CA TRP A 99 2.61 3.24 -4.60
C TRP A 99 2.15 4.68 -4.47
N MET A 100 1.12 5.08 -5.23
CA MET A 100 0.56 6.44 -5.18
C MET A 100 0.05 6.80 -3.78
N MET A 101 -0.51 5.84 -3.05
CA MET A 101 -0.93 6.01 -1.65
C MET A 101 0.26 6.22 -0.72
N SER A 102 1.30 5.41 -0.87
CA SER A 102 2.47 5.39 0.02
C SER A 102 3.34 6.64 -0.09
N ILE A 103 3.35 7.29 -1.27
CA ILE A 103 4.12 8.52 -1.49
C ILE A 103 3.38 9.81 -1.07
N GLN A 104 2.14 9.70 -0.60
CA GLN A 104 1.46 10.84 0.02
C GLN A 104 2.13 11.19 1.36
N ASP A 105 1.82 12.40 1.84
CA ASP A 105 2.35 12.91 3.10
C ASP A 105 1.24 13.66 3.84
N PRO A 106 0.65 13.07 4.88
CA PRO A 106 0.86 11.68 5.36
C PRO A 106 0.38 10.60 4.35
N PRO A 107 0.90 9.35 4.42
CA PRO A 107 0.48 8.27 3.53
C PRO A 107 -0.97 7.85 3.75
N VAL A 108 -1.69 7.57 2.66
CA VAL A 108 -3.02 6.95 2.71
C VAL A 108 -2.86 5.49 3.11
N ILE A 109 -3.72 4.97 3.98
CA ILE A 109 -3.63 3.58 4.47
C ILE A 109 -4.90 2.79 4.20
N PHE A 110 -4.73 1.48 4.03
CA PHE A 110 -5.84 0.54 4.15
C PHE A 110 -6.11 0.22 5.60
N ASP A 111 -7.37 -0.04 5.91
CA ASP A 111 -7.77 -0.67 7.17
C ASP A 111 -7.34 -2.15 7.21
N HIS A 112 -7.43 -2.74 8.39
CA HIS A 112 -7.29 -4.18 8.56
C HIS A 112 -8.29 -4.95 7.69
N LEU A 113 -7.88 -6.14 7.24
CA LEU A 113 -8.76 -7.02 6.48
C LEU A 113 -9.81 -7.61 7.42
N LEU A 114 -11.08 -7.38 7.08
CA LEU A 114 -12.20 -8.02 7.77
C LEU A 114 -12.12 -9.54 7.69
N GLN A 115 -12.47 -10.20 8.79
CA GLN A 115 -12.60 -11.64 8.87
C GLN A 115 -14.07 -12.08 8.77
N HIS A 116 -14.27 -13.33 8.35
CA HIS A 116 -15.59 -13.94 8.33
C HIS A 116 -16.19 -13.98 9.75
N GLY A 117 -17.47 -13.62 9.88
CA GLY A 117 -18.20 -13.60 11.15
C GLY A 117 -18.01 -12.32 11.97
N GLU A 118 -17.17 -11.37 11.53
CA GLU A 118 -17.09 -10.06 12.17
C GLU A 118 -18.39 -9.26 11.99
N LYS A 119 -18.68 -8.34 12.91
CA LYS A 119 -19.86 -7.47 12.79
C LYS A 119 -19.71 -6.54 11.59
N PHE A 120 -20.75 -6.48 10.76
CA PHE A 120 -20.78 -5.59 9.61
C PHE A 120 -20.95 -4.13 10.06
N ASN A 121 -19.87 -3.34 9.97
CA ASN A 121 -19.89 -1.92 10.30
C ASN A 121 -20.24 -1.07 9.07
N THR A 122 -21.46 -0.56 9.01
CA THR A 122 -21.97 0.27 7.89
C THR A 122 -21.31 1.66 7.79
N GLU A 123 -20.61 2.10 8.85
CA GLU A 123 -19.82 3.33 8.80
C GLU A 123 -18.51 3.15 8.04
N LEU A 124 -17.93 1.95 8.08
CA LEU A 124 -16.68 1.64 7.39
C LEU A 124 -16.92 0.94 6.05
N TYR A 125 -17.97 0.13 5.94
CA TYR A 125 -18.20 -0.74 4.79
C TYR A 125 -19.57 -0.56 4.14
N ARG A 126 -19.60 -0.75 2.82
CA ARG A 126 -20.82 -0.90 2.02
C ARG A 126 -21.01 -2.38 1.64
N SER A 127 -22.26 -2.82 1.59
CA SER A 127 -22.58 -4.17 1.14
C SER A 127 -22.26 -4.34 -0.34
N TYR A 128 -21.60 -5.44 -0.70
CA TYR A 128 -21.26 -5.74 -2.09
C TYR A 128 -22.50 -6.13 -2.91
N THR A 129 -23.10 -7.30 -2.62
CA THR A 129 -24.35 -7.75 -3.27
C THR A 129 -25.44 -8.12 -2.27
N LYS A 130 -25.06 -8.66 -1.11
CA LYS A 130 -26.00 -8.97 -0.03
C LYS A 130 -25.62 -8.17 1.21
N ALA A 131 -26.65 -7.66 1.87
CA ALA A 131 -26.55 -7.12 3.21
C ALA A 131 -26.74 -8.24 4.24
N GLY A 132 -26.17 -8.03 5.41
CA GLY A 132 -26.29 -8.91 6.57
C GLY A 132 -25.57 -8.30 7.77
N PRO A 133 -25.93 -8.70 9.00
CA PRO A 133 -25.31 -8.18 10.21
C PRO A 133 -23.85 -8.64 10.40
N LEU A 134 -23.43 -9.70 9.72
CA LEU A 134 -22.07 -10.26 9.79
C LEU A 134 -21.37 -10.18 8.44
N VAL A 135 -20.05 -10.18 8.46
CA VAL A 135 -19.20 -10.22 7.27
C VAL A 135 -19.06 -11.66 6.79
N ASP A 136 -19.38 -11.90 5.52
CA ASP A 136 -19.10 -13.17 4.84
C ASP A 136 -17.64 -13.18 4.35
N PHE A 137 -17.30 -12.21 3.51
CA PHE A 137 -15.93 -11.99 3.03
C PHE A 137 -15.68 -10.53 2.62
N PRO A 138 -14.45 -10.03 2.78
CA PRO A 138 -14.05 -8.71 2.28
C PRO A 138 -13.90 -8.72 0.76
N VAL A 139 -14.31 -7.63 0.11
CA VAL A 139 -14.12 -7.41 -1.34
C VAL A 139 -13.08 -6.32 -1.58
N TRP A 140 -13.18 -5.21 -0.85
CA TRP A 140 -12.26 -4.09 -0.90
C TRP A 140 -12.09 -3.48 0.51
N PRO A 141 -10.85 -3.22 0.97
CA PRO A 141 -10.63 -2.65 2.29
C PRO A 141 -11.11 -1.19 2.37
N THR A 142 -11.46 -0.74 3.57
CA THR A 142 -11.64 0.68 3.85
C THR A 142 -10.31 1.41 3.70
N MET A 143 -10.36 2.66 3.25
CA MET A 143 -9.16 3.51 3.12
C MET A 143 -9.32 4.72 4.04
N PHE A 144 -8.25 5.06 4.74
CA PHE A 144 -8.17 6.27 5.55
C PHE A 144 -7.22 7.27 4.91
N LEU A 145 -7.54 8.56 5.06
CA LEU A 145 -6.72 9.63 4.51
C LEU A 145 -5.27 9.57 5.05
N HIS A 146 -5.13 9.15 6.31
CA HIS A 146 -3.88 8.76 6.94
C HIS A 146 -4.17 7.91 8.18
N GLU A 147 -3.11 7.42 8.83
CA GLU A 147 -3.22 6.68 10.09
C GLU A 147 -3.92 7.50 11.18
N GLY A 148 -4.97 6.94 11.79
CA GLY A 148 -5.85 7.63 12.73
C GLY A 148 -6.70 8.76 12.12
N GLY A 149 -6.65 8.95 10.81
CA GLY A 149 -7.38 9.98 10.08
C GLY A 149 -8.82 9.58 9.72
N PRO A 150 -9.58 10.49 9.08
CA PRO A 150 -10.93 10.21 8.62
C PRO A 150 -10.96 9.16 7.50
N VAL A 151 -12.11 8.49 7.35
CA VAL A 151 -12.37 7.58 6.23
C VAL A 151 -12.30 8.37 4.92
N LEU A 152 -11.37 7.98 4.06
CA LEU A 152 -11.25 8.50 2.70
C LEU A 152 -12.21 7.76 1.76
N TYR A 153 -12.31 6.45 1.91
CA TYR A 153 -13.18 5.60 1.11
C TYR A 153 -13.73 4.44 1.94
N LYS A 154 -15.06 4.29 1.98
CA LYS A 154 -15.70 3.14 2.64
C LYS A 154 -15.34 1.86 1.90
N GLY A 155 -14.91 0.83 2.63
CA GLY A 155 -14.65 -0.49 2.07
C GLY A 155 -15.90 -1.14 1.49
N VAL A 156 -15.71 -2.26 0.81
CA VAL A 156 -16.79 -3.08 0.26
C VAL A 156 -16.65 -4.50 0.80
N ALA A 157 -17.73 -5.03 1.37
CA ALA A 157 -17.74 -6.38 1.91
C ALA A 157 -19.10 -7.05 1.65
N GLN A 158 -19.09 -8.37 1.54
CA GLN A 158 -20.31 -9.15 1.43
C GLN A 158 -20.87 -9.41 2.84
N GLY A 159 -22.16 -9.14 3.06
CA GLY A 159 -22.84 -9.47 4.31
C GLY A 159 -23.51 -10.84 4.28
N CYS A 160 -23.63 -11.48 5.45
CA CYS A 160 -24.41 -12.69 5.68
C CYS A 160 -25.30 -12.60 6.93
N ASN A 161 -26.37 -13.40 6.94
CA ASN A 161 -27.32 -13.52 8.04
C ASN A 161 -27.05 -14.73 8.96
N LYS A 162 -25.97 -15.47 8.69
CA LYS A 162 -25.58 -16.69 9.40
C LYS A 162 -24.21 -16.50 9.98
#